data_AF-A0A8B9H871-F1
#
_entry.id   AF-A0A8B9H871-F1
#
_cell.length_a   1.000
_cell.length_b   1.000
_cell.length_c   1.000
_cell.angle_alpha   90.00
_cell.angle_beta   90.00
_cell.angle_gamma   90.00
#
_symmetry.space_group_name_H-M   'P 1'
#
loop_
_entity.id
_entity.type
_entity.pdbx_description
1 polymer ?
#
loop_
_entity_poly.entity_id
_entity_poly.type
_entity_poly.pdbx_seq_one_letter_code
_entity_poly.pdbx_strand_id
1 'polypeptide(L)'
;MSNSAASPMGASSTSMAGRGSGKTTSFIPELQSMMFALGDSRRPLHETAALVEDIVHTQLINLLHQAAEVALLRGARVISPEDIIFLMRKDKKKMRRLLKYMQFRDFKSKLMKTVDDEDPLDPDKYSSSSSVNKRQRLAQDFLGSIDQTGEFLALLEDEEVDEVKQERMERLEKQTRSMDSSQYSDFCESRQLSFSKKASKFREWLDCSSLDVKPNAVSMEILSYLAYETVAQIVDLALLVKQDMTPKTGDPFGHAISATFFHTLHISLAVSTKRETESPENTPPSTPSGPLSSGHQSKLHSMAQGNGSLSQDSSSKTKQRKRKKSAAACGAEAQSSAIQPAHIREAIRRYSHKIGPLSPFSVRNNRAVKELYL
;
A
#
# COMPACT_ATOMS: atom_id res chain seq x y z
N MET A 1 -65.78 42.47 -3.67
CA MET A 1 -64.86 43.57 -3.34
C MET A 1 -63.74 42.95 -2.50
N SER A 2 -62.44 42.96 -2.76
CA SER A 2 -61.57 43.37 -3.87
C SER A 2 -60.18 42.78 -3.50
N ASN A 3 -59.53 42.10 -4.45
CA ASN A 3 -58.09 41.85 -4.66
C ASN A 3 -57.05 41.70 -3.51
N SER A 4 -56.36 40.54 -3.58
CA SER A 4 -54.91 40.30 -3.76
C SER A 4 -53.83 40.94 -2.88
N ALA A 5 -52.99 40.08 -2.25
CA ALA A 5 -51.50 40.08 -2.28
C ALA A 5 -50.98 38.92 -1.38
N ALA A 6 -50.42 37.84 -1.92
CA ALA A 6 -48.98 37.58 -2.16
C ALA A 6 -48.17 37.15 -0.90
N SER A 7 -47.77 35.87 -0.85
CA SER A 7 -46.69 35.31 0.00
C SER A 7 -45.30 35.70 -0.57
N PRO A 8 -44.16 35.53 0.16
CA PRO A 8 -43.58 34.20 0.36
C PRO A 8 -42.79 33.94 1.68
N MET A 9 -42.84 32.65 2.08
CA MET A 9 -41.79 31.78 2.63
C MET A 9 -40.58 32.35 3.40
N GLY A 10 -40.47 31.99 4.68
CA GLY A 10 -39.22 31.89 5.44
C GLY A 10 -38.96 30.44 5.84
N ALA A 11 -37.77 29.94 5.54
CA ALA A 11 -37.38 28.54 5.58
C ALA A 11 -37.26 27.98 7.01
N SER A 12 -37.88 26.81 7.26
CA SER A 12 -37.59 25.96 8.42
C SER A 12 -36.25 25.24 8.21
N SER A 13 -35.26 25.58 9.02
CA SER A 13 -34.02 24.82 9.17
C SER A 13 -34.29 23.53 9.94
N THR A 14 -34.53 22.42 9.25
CA THR A 14 -34.49 21.08 9.84
C THR A 14 -33.05 20.69 10.16
N SER A 15 -32.65 20.92 11.41
CA SER A 15 -31.47 20.30 12.02
C SER A 15 -31.73 18.82 12.22
N MET A 16 -31.22 17.98 11.31
CA MET A 16 -31.13 16.53 11.50
C MET A 16 -30.05 16.22 12.55
N ALA A 17 -30.43 16.26 13.81
CA ALA A 17 -29.61 15.77 14.92
C ALA A 17 -29.93 14.29 15.19
N GLY A 18 -28.90 13.44 15.07
CA GLY A 18 -28.71 12.24 15.88
C GLY A 18 -29.59 11.02 15.58
N ARG A 19 -29.30 10.30 14.50
CA ARG A 19 -29.50 8.83 14.50
C ARG A 19 -28.33 8.18 15.23
N GLY A 20 -28.65 7.26 16.15
CA GLY A 20 -27.77 6.77 17.21
C GLY A 20 -26.35 6.38 16.78
N SER A 21 -25.36 6.98 17.44
CA SER A 21 -23.95 6.60 17.35
C SER A 21 -23.74 5.26 18.06
N GLY A 22 -24.06 4.16 17.38
CA GLY A 22 -23.31 2.91 17.61
C GLY A 22 -21.84 3.22 17.39
N LYS A 23 -20.94 2.70 18.24
CA LYS A 23 -19.49 2.88 18.03
C LYS A 23 -19.16 2.35 16.65
N THR A 24 -18.83 3.21 15.70
CA THR A 24 -18.35 2.79 14.39
C THR A 24 -17.04 2.03 14.60
N THR A 25 -17.03 0.74 14.28
CA THR A 25 -15.80 -0.06 14.30
C THR A 25 -14.77 0.65 13.42
N SER A 26 -13.52 0.79 13.90
CA SER A 26 -12.47 1.49 13.15
C SER A 26 -11.14 0.73 13.21
N PHE A 27 -10.40 0.76 12.10
CA PHE A 27 -9.09 0.14 11.90
C PHE A 27 -7.92 1.12 11.97
N ILE A 28 -8.10 2.37 12.41
CA ILE A 28 -7.02 3.39 12.42
C ILE A 28 -5.72 2.90 13.07
N PRO A 29 -5.71 2.30 14.29
CA PRO A 29 -4.47 1.83 14.89
C PRO A 29 -3.77 0.74 14.05
N GLU A 30 -4.55 -0.20 13.50
CA GLU A 30 -4.02 -1.24 12.62
C GLU A 30 -3.48 -0.66 11.32
N LEU A 31 -4.16 0.35 10.75
CA LEU A 31 -3.72 1.04 9.55
C LEU A 31 -2.43 1.83 9.79
N GLN A 32 -2.25 2.48 10.94
CA GLN A 32 -0.97 3.10 11.30
C GLN A 32 0.16 2.07 11.31
N SER A 33 -0.05 0.88 11.90
CA SER A 33 0.97 -0.17 11.87
C SER A 33 1.21 -0.71 10.45
N MET A 34 0.17 -0.92 9.64
CA MET A 34 0.34 -1.35 8.24
C MET A 34 1.09 -0.29 7.42
N MET A 35 0.75 0.99 7.56
CA MET A 35 1.41 2.10 6.86
C MET A 35 2.90 2.19 7.23
N PHE A 36 3.24 2.03 8.51
CA PHE A 36 4.63 1.94 8.95
C PHE A 36 5.36 0.77 8.25
N ALA A 37 4.75 -0.42 8.24
CA ALA A 37 5.31 -1.60 7.58
C ALA A 37 5.35 -1.51 6.05
N LEU A 38 4.70 -0.51 5.46
CA LEU A 38 4.68 -0.23 4.02
C LEU A 38 5.64 0.92 3.63
N GLY A 39 6.33 1.52 4.60
CA GLY A 39 7.37 2.52 4.38
C GLY A 39 7.02 3.94 4.80
N ASP A 40 5.90 4.17 5.48
CA ASP A 40 5.67 5.42 6.20
C ASP A 40 6.62 5.53 7.42
N SER A 41 6.62 6.69 8.07
CA SER A 41 7.33 6.93 9.33
C SER A 41 6.93 5.94 10.42
N ARG A 42 7.76 5.82 11.47
CA ARG A 42 7.48 4.98 12.64
C ARG A 42 6.16 5.30 13.35
N ARG A 43 5.66 6.53 13.21
CA ARG A 43 4.40 6.98 13.79
C ARG A 43 3.55 7.66 12.71
N PRO A 44 2.88 6.88 11.85
CA PRO A 44 1.98 7.44 10.85
C PRO A 44 0.91 8.30 11.52
N LEU A 45 0.53 9.40 10.88
CA LEU A 45 -0.43 10.34 11.46
C LEU A 45 -1.82 9.70 11.55
N HIS A 46 -2.52 9.97 12.65
CA HIS A 46 -3.89 9.51 12.87
C HIS A 46 -4.82 9.99 11.74
N GLU A 47 -4.75 11.27 11.38
CA GLU A 47 -5.57 11.87 10.31
C GLU A 47 -5.30 11.23 8.94
N THR A 48 -4.03 10.90 8.63
CA THR A 48 -3.67 10.20 7.40
C THR A 48 -4.26 8.79 7.40
N ALA A 49 -4.14 8.05 8.50
CA ALA A 49 -4.70 6.71 8.62
C ALA A 49 -6.24 6.70 8.56
N ALA A 50 -6.91 7.70 9.13
CA ALA A 50 -8.37 7.87 9.02
C ALA A 50 -8.81 8.11 7.57
N LEU A 51 -8.08 8.95 6.82
CA LEU A 51 -8.36 9.15 5.40
C LEU A 51 -8.12 7.89 4.58
N VAL A 52 -7.05 7.14 4.87
CA VAL A 52 -6.81 5.83 4.23
C VAL A 52 -7.92 4.85 4.56
N GLU A 53 -8.42 4.84 5.80
CA GLU A 53 -9.54 4.00 6.23
C GLU A 53 -10.79 4.23 5.37
N ASP A 54 -11.19 5.50 5.23
CA ASP A 54 -12.40 5.90 4.49
C ASP A 54 -12.31 5.51 3.01
N ILE A 55 -11.14 5.74 2.39
CA ILE A 55 -10.90 5.36 0.99
C ILE A 55 -10.97 3.83 0.83
N VAL A 56 -10.30 3.07 1.69
CA VAL A 56 -10.26 1.60 1.60
C VAL A 56 -11.64 1.01 1.84
N HIS A 57 -12.37 1.52 2.83
CA HIS A 57 -13.76 1.13 3.11
C HIS A 57 -14.64 1.36 1.88
N THR A 58 -14.64 2.58 1.35
CA THR A 58 -15.41 2.96 0.16
C THR A 58 -15.10 2.04 -1.04
N GLN A 59 -13.82 1.74 -1.29
CA GLN A 59 -13.42 0.84 -2.39
C GLN A 59 -13.94 -0.59 -2.18
N LEU A 60 -13.91 -1.12 -0.96
CA LEU A 60 -14.40 -2.46 -0.64
C LEU A 60 -15.91 -2.57 -0.70
N ILE A 61 -16.65 -1.56 -0.22
CA ILE A 61 -18.11 -1.51 -0.33
C ILE A 61 -18.54 -1.48 -1.81
N ASN A 62 -17.86 -0.69 -2.64
CA ASN A 62 -18.12 -0.66 -4.09
C ASN A 62 -17.83 -2.01 -4.78
N LEU A 63 -16.76 -2.69 -4.37
CA LEU A 63 -16.47 -4.04 -4.86
C LEU A 63 -17.55 -5.04 -4.43
N LEU A 64 -17.98 -4.98 -3.16
CA LEU A 64 -18.99 -5.87 -2.60
C LEU A 64 -20.35 -5.75 -3.30
N HIS A 65 -20.81 -4.52 -3.58
CA HIS A 65 -22.06 -4.31 -4.33
C HIS A 65 -21.98 -4.91 -5.74
N GLN A 66 -20.88 -4.66 -6.47
CA GLN A 66 -20.69 -5.25 -7.80
C GLN A 66 -20.59 -6.79 -7.74
N ALA A 67 -19.93 -7.33 -6.72
CA ALA A 67 -19.83 -8.78 -6.55
C ALA A 67 -21.19 -9.41 -6.20
N ALA A 68 -22.03 -8.70 -5.44
CA ALA A 68 -23.41 -9.10 -5.16
C ALA A 68 -24.25 -9.13 -6.45
N GLU A 69 -24.15 -8.11 -7.30
CA GLU A 69 -24.83 -8.07 -8.61
C GLU A 69 -24.41 -9.26 -9.48
N VAL A 70 -23.10 -9.54 -9.57
CA VAL A 70 -22.57 -10.69 -10.33
C VAL A 70 -23.09 -12.02 -9.77
N ALA A 71 -23.08 -12.18 -8.44
CA ALA A 71 -23.59 -13.39 -7.79
C ALA A 71 -25.09 -13.60 -8.08
N LEU A 72 -25.89 -12.53 -8.02
CA LEU A 72 -27.32 -12.55 -8.32
C LEU A 72 -27.59 -12.91 -9.80
N LEU A 73 -26.83 -12.34 -10.74
CA LEU A 73 -26.95 -12.66 -12.17
C LEU A 73 -26.63 -14.15 -12.45
N ARG A 74 -25.75 -14.75 -11.66
CA ARG A 74 -25.43 -16.18 -11.70
C ARG A 74 -26.48 -17.07 -11.01
N GLY A 75 -27.47 -16.47 -10.33
CA GLY A 75 -28.45 -17.19 -9.52
C GLY A 75 -27.89 -17.75 -8.20
N ALA A 76 -26.74 -17.24 -7.74
CA ALA A 76 -26.10 -17.69 -6.52
C ALA A 76 -26.69 -16.97 -5.28
N ARG A 77 -26.73 -17.68 -4.15
CA ARG A 77 -27.20 -17.14 -2.85
C ARG A 77 -26.07 -16.65 -1.95
N VAL A 78 -24.83 -16.72 -2.42
CA VAL A 78 -23.63 -16.25 -1.70
C VAL A 78 -22.67 -15.65 -2.71
N ILE A 79 -21.95 -14.59 -2.32
CA ILE A 79 -20.84 -14.07 -3.12
C ILE A 79 -19.67 -15.04 -2.94
N SER A 80 -19.26 -15.68 -4.02
CA SER A 80 -18.16 -16.64 -4.06
C SER A 80 -16.90 -16.02 -4.67
N PRO A 81 -15.73 -16.67 -4.51
CA PRO A 81 -14.46 -16.15 -5.05
C PRO A 81 -14.51 -15.84 -6.55
N GLU A 82 -15.24 -16.64 -7.32
CA GLU A 82 -15.43 -16.50 -8.75
C GLU A 82 -16.03 -15.13 -9.11
N ASP A 83 -16.98 -14.63 -8.31
CA ASP A 83 -17.63 -13.33 -8.56
C ASP A 83 -16.62 -12.18 -8.41
N ILE A 84 -15.69 -12.27 -7.45
CA ILE A 84 -14.62 -11.27 -7.25
C ILE A 84 -13.54 -11.40 -8.34
N ILE A 85 -13.11 -12.63 -8.65
CA ILE A 85 -12.12 -12.90 -9.72
C ILE A 85 -12.64 -12.39 -11.05
N PHE A 86 -13.93 -12.60 -11.35
CA PHE A 86 -14.58 -12.08 -12.54
C PHE A 86 -14.44 -10.56 -12.64
N LEU A 87 -14.70 -9.83 -11.55
CA LEU A 87 -14.56 -8.37 -11.54
C LEU A 87 -13.11 -7.91 -11.72
N MET A 88 -12.12 -8.71 -11.30
CA MET A 88 -10.69 -8.37 -11.44
C MET A 88 -10.09 -8.72 -12.81
N ARG A 89 -10.81 -9.45 -13.68
CA ARG A 89 -10.28 -10.05 -14.94
C ARG A 89 -9.56 -9.10 -15.91
N LYS A 90 -9.83 -7.79 -15.85
CA LYS A 90 -9.16 -6.80 -16.71
C LYS A 90 -7.73 -6.47 -16.29
N ASP A 91 -7.39 -6.66 -15.01
CA ASP A 91 -6.03 -6.45 -14.50
C ASP A 91 -5.39 -7.81 -14.19
N LYS A 92 -4.81 -8.41 -15.23
CA LYS A 92 -4.19 -9.73 -15.15
C LYS A 92 -3.04 -9.78 -14.13
N LYS A 93 -2.28 -8.68 -13.98
CA LYS A 93 -1.18 -8.59 -13.00
C LYS A 93 -1.73 -8.64 -11.56
N LYS A 94 -2.75 -7.85 -11.24
CA LYS A 94 -3.41 -7.89 -9.91
C LYS A 94 -4.09 -9.23 -9.65
N MET A 95 -4.75 -9.80 -10.66
CA MET A 95 -5.40 -11.11 -10.54
C MET A 95 -4.38 -12.23 -10.30
N ARG A 96 -3.26 -12.26 -11.04
CA ARG A 96 -2.16 -13.21 -10.82
C ARG A 96 -1.63 -13.09 -9.39
N ARG A 97 -1.40 -11.87 -8.90
CA ARG A 97 -0.95 -11.61 -7.52
C ARG A 97 -1.94 -12.17 -6.48
N LEU A 98 -3.24 -11.99 -6.68
CA LEU A 98 -4.28 -12.57 -5.82
C LEU A 98 -4.19 -14.10 -5.82
N LEU A 99 -4.10 -14.74 -6.99
CA LEU A 99 -4.02 -16.20 -7.11
C LEU A 99 -2.77 -16.76 -6.41
N LYS A 100 -1.59 -16.15 -6.62
CA LYS A 100 -0.35 -16.51 -5.91
C LYS A 100 -0.50 -16.34 -4.39
N TYR A 101 -1.14 -15.26 -3.93
CA TYR A 101 -1.42 -15.06 -2.50
C TYR A 101 -2.32 -16.15 -1.91
N MET A 102 -3.39 -16.54 -2.62
CA MET A 102 -4.30 -17.60 -2.16
C MET A 102 -3.56 -18.93 -2.04
N GLN A 103 -2.74 -19.29 -3.02
CA GLN A 103 -1.90 -20.49 -2.98
C GLN A 103 -0.92 -20.46 -1.80
N PHE A 104 -0.21 -19.35 -1.60
CA PHE A 104 0.73 -19.20 -0.49
C PHE A 104 0.05 -19.27 0.88
N ARG A 105 -1.12 -18.64 1.03
CA ARG A 105 -1.88 -18.69 2.27
C ARG A 105 -2.30 -20.12 2.60
N ASP A 106 -2.71 -20.88 1.60
CA ASP A 106 -3.13 -22.26 1.76
C ASP A 106 -1.95 -23.17 2.11
N PHE A 107 -0.81 -22.96 1.46
CA PHE A 107 0.45 -23.61 1.82
C PHE A 107 0.87 -23.30 3.26
N LYS A 108 0.85 -22.02 3.65
CA LYS A 108 1.14 -21.60 5.03
C LYS A 108 0.19 -22.25 6.03
N SER A 109 -1.10 -22.31 5.73
CA SER A 109 -2.07 -22.96 6.62
C SER A 109 -1.82 -24.46 6.75
N LYS A 110 -1.35 -25.14 5.70
CA LYS A 110 -0.94 -26.55 5.77
C LYS A 110 0.29 -26.71 6.68
N LEU A 111 1.31 -25.88 6.46
CA LEU A 111 2.57 -25.93 7.22
C LEU A 111 2.38 -25.64 8.72
N MET A 112 1.52 -24.68 9.08
CA MET A 112 1.28 -24.38 10.50
C MET A 112 0.55 -25.52 11.22
N LYS A 113 -0.35 -26.24 10.54
CA LYS A 113 -1.01 -27.41 11.13
C LYS A 113 -0.01 -28.54 11.40
N THR A 114 0.98 -28.74 10.53
CA THR A 114 1.99 -29.79 10.71
C THR A 114 3.02 -29.48 11.79
N VAL A 115 3.20 -28.21 12.18
CA VAL A 115 4.12 -27.81 13.25
C VAL A 115 3.48 -27.96 14.63
N ASP A 116 2.16 -27.78 14.73
CA ASP A 116 1.43 -27.99 15.99
C ASP A 116 1.24 -29.49 16.32
N ASP A 117 1.27 -30.37 15.30
CA ASP A 117 1.22 -31.82 15.44
C ASP A 117 2.64 -32.40 15.63
N GLU A 118 3.17 -32.34 16.86
CA GLU A 118 4.42 -33.00 17.31
C GLU A 118 4.31 -34.55 17.28
N ASP A 119 4.06 -35.15 16.12
CA ASP A 119 4.00 -36.62 15.94
C ASP A 119 4.86 -37.04 14.72
N PRO A 120 5.68 -38.10 14.80
CA PRO A 120 6.66 -38.44 13.75
C PRO A 120 6.01 -38.78 12.40
N LEU A 121 6.23 -37.89 11.43
CA LEU A 121 6.38 -38.10 9.98
C LEU A 121 5.78 -39.39 9.39
N ASP A 122 4.50 -39.34 9.00
CA ASP A 122 3.93 -40.27 8.00
C ASP A 122 3.80 -39.58 6.63
N PRO A 123 4.76 -39.78 5.70
CA PRO A 123 4.85 -39.07 4.41
C PRO A 123 3.60 -39.19 3.52
N ASP A 124 2.74 -40.19 3.75
CA ASP A 124 1.55 -40.44 2.93
C ASP A 124 0.32 -39.62 3.34
N LYS A 125 0.33 -38.98 4.53
CA LYS A 125 -0.78 -38.15 5.01
C LYS A 125 -0.70 -36.69 4.55
N TYR A 126 0.46 -36.25 4.02
CA TYR A 126 0.74 -34.85 3.68
C TYR A 126 0.10 -34.37 2.37
N SER A 127 -0.41 -35.27 1.52
CA SER A 127 -1.00 -34.91 0.22
C SER A 127 -2.48 -34.48 0.30
N SER A 128 -3.16 -34.70 1.43
CA SER A 128 -4.62 -34.74 1.47
C SER A 128 -5.30 -33.70 2.36
N SER A 129 -4.92 -32.41 2.25
CA SER A 129 -5.87 -31.34 2.59
C SER A 129 -6.78 -31.09 1.37
N SER A 130 -7.75 -31.98 1.17
CA SER A 130 -8.69 -31.97 0.02
C SER A 130 -9.33 -30.61 -0.25
N SER A 131 -9.57 -29.81 0.80
CA SER A 131 -10.21 -28.49 0.70
C SER A 131 -9.33 -27.42 0.02
N VAL A 132 -8.00 -27.46 0.19
CA VAL A 132 -7.07 -26.53 -0.46
C VAL A 132 -7.00 -26.81 -1.95
N ASN A 133 -6.78 -28.08 -2.30
CA ASN A 133 -6.72 -28.52 -3.69
C ASN A 133 -8.08 -28.26 -4.37
N LYS A 134 -9.20 -28.36 -3.63
CA LYS A 134 -10.53 -28.00 -4.11
C LYS A 134 -10.65 -26.50 -4.42
N ARG A 135 -10.20 -25.59 -3.55
CA ARG A 135 -10.26 -24.14 -3.82
C ARG A 135 -9.42 -23.74 -5.03
N GLN A 136 -8.22 -24.30 -5.15
CA GLN A 136 -7.36 -24.05 -6.32
C GLN A 136 -8.00 -24.57 -7.60
N ARG A 137 -8.57 -25.79 -7.58
CA ARG A 137 -9.29 -26.37 -8.72
C ARG A 137 -10.50 -25.53 -9.12
N LEU A 138 -11.32 -25.07 -8.18
CA LEU A 138 -12.47 -24.21 -8.47
C LEU A 138 -12.05 -22.89 -9.15
N ALA A 139 -10.95 -22.27 -8.69
CA ALA A 139 -10.42 -21.08 -9.34
C ALA A 139 -9.91 -21.38 -10.76
N GLN A 140 -9.21 -22.50 -10.96
CA GLN A 140 -8.72 -22.93 -12.27
C GLN A 140 -9.87 -23.25 -13.24
N ASP A 141 -10.87 -24.02 -12.80
CA ASP A 141 -12.06 -24.38 -13.58
C ASP A 141 -12.82 -23.12 -13.99
N PHE A 142 -12.98 -22.17 -13.06
CA PHE A 142 -13.62 -20.89 -13.36
C PHE A 142 -12.82 -20.08 -14.39
N LEU A 143 -11.50 -19.95 -14.22
CA LEU A 143 -10.66 -19.23 -15.18
C LEU A 143 -10.77 -19.87 -16.56
N GLY A 144 -10.67 -21.19 -16.67
CA GLY A 144 -10.86 -21.91 -17.93
C GLY A 144 -12.23 -21.65 -18.56
N SER A 145 -13.29 -21.51 -17.76
CA SER A 145 -14.64 -21.21 -18.28
C SER A 145 -14.78 -19.82 -18.90
N ILE A 146 -13.94 -18.85 -18.51
CA ILE A 146 -13.92 -17.49 -19.04
C ILE A 146 -12.74 -17.24 -20.00
N ASP A 147 -11.90 -18.25 -20.24
CA ASP A 147 -10.65 -18.13 -20.98
C ASP A 147 -10.83 -18.37 -22.49
N GLN A 148 -11.40 -17.36 -23.16
CA GLN A 148 -11.56 -17.39 -24.62
C GLN A 148 -10.23 -17.27 -25.37
N THR A 149 -9.21 -16.65 -24.77
CA THR A 149 -7.93 -16.34 -25.42
C THR A 149 -6.79 -17.28 -25.00
N GLY A 150 -6.98 -18.11 -23.96
CA GLY A 150 -5.92 -18.90 -23.34
C GLY A 150 -5.01 -18.09 -22.40
N GLU A 151 -5.26 -16.80 -22.26
CA GLU A 151 -4.41 -15.89 -21.50
C GLU A 151 -4.65 -16.00 -19.99
N PHE A 152 -5.81 -16.48 -19.53
CA PHE A 152 -6.10 -16.57 -18.10
C PHE A 152 -5.49 -17.81 -17.45
N LEU A 153 -5.54 -18.96 -18.12
CA LEU A 153 -4.89 -20.18 -17.65
C LEU A 153 -3.37 -20.02 -17.67
N ALA A 154 -2.82 -19.36 -18.68
CA ALA A 154 -1.39 -19.05 -18.75
C ALA A 154 -0.88 -18.28 -17.51
N LEU A 155 -1.72 -17.46 -16.86
CA LEU A 155 -1.33 -16.74 -15.64
C LEU A 155 -1.00 -17.66 -14.46
N LEU A 156 -1.52 -18.90 -14.44
CA LEU A 156 -1.27 -19.87 -13.39
C LEU A 156 0.10 -20.54 -13.52
N GLU A 157 0.62 -20.63 -14.75
CA GLU A 157 1.92 -21.22 -15.08
C GLU A 157 3.05 -20.18 -15.10
N ASP A 158 2.68 -18.90 -15.17
CA ASP A 158 3.61 -17.80 -15.34
C ASP A 158 4.35 -17.44 -14.02
N GLU A 159 5.64 -17.75 -13.99
CA GLU A 159 6.58 -17.39 -12.93
C GLU A 159 7.20 -15.99 -13.09
N GLU A 160 6.54 -15.09 -13.84
CA GLU A 160 6.91 -13.68 -13.87
C GLU A 160 6.97 -13.09 -12.46
N VAL A 161 8.04 -12.32 -12.21
CA VAL A 161 8.27 -11.61 -10.96
C VAL A 161 7.27 -10.46 -10.83
N ASP A 162 6.63 -10.37 -9.67
CA ASP A 162 5.73 -9.26 -9.37
C ASP A 162 6.53 -8.00 -9.01
N GLU A 163 6.81 -7.18 -10.02
CA GLU A 163 7.59 -5.94 -9.92
C GLU A 163 7.12 -5.04 -8.76
N VAL A 164 5.81 -4.91 -8.54
CA VAL A 164 5.25 -4.07 -7.47
C VAL A 164 5.62 -4.62 -6.09
N LYS A 165 5.60 -5.96 -5.93
CA LYS A 165 5.98 -6.61 -4.68
C LYS A 165 7.49 -6.60 -4.47
N GLN A 166 8.26 -6.77 -5.54
CA GLN A 166 9.71 -6.67 -5.51
C GLN A 166 10.16 -5.27 -5.09
N GLU A 167 9.63 -4.22 -5.71
CA GLU A 167 9.97 -2.83 -5.38
C GLU A 167 9.64 -2.50 -3.92
N ARG A 168 8.46 -2.93 -3.43
CA ARG A 168 8.10 -2.82 -2.01
C ARG A 168 9.11 -3.53 -1.12
N MET A 169 9.53 -4.74 -1.48
CA MET A 169 10.49 -5.52 -0.70
C MET A 169 11.86 -4.81 -0.63
N GLU A 170 12.39 -4.37 -1.76
CA GLU A 170 13.67 -3.64 -1.83
C GLU A 170 13.65 -2.33 -1.03
N ARG A 171 12.52 -1.61 -1.07
CA ARG A 171 12.34 -0.38 -0.29
C ARG A 171 12.37 -0.65 1.22
N LEU A 172 11.65 -1.67 1.65
CA LEU A 172 11.59 -2.06 3.06
C LEU A 172 12.93 -2.62 3.54
N GLU A 173 13.63 -3.40 2.71
CA GLU A 173 14.97 -3.89 3.01
C GLU A 173 15.92 -2.72 3.29
N LYS A 174 15.95 -1.71 2.40
CA LYS A 174 16.75 -0.48 2.60
C LYS A 174 16.40 0.23 3.90
N GLN A 175 15.10 0.32 4.24
CA GLN A 175 14.64 0.93 5.49
C GLN A 175 15.16 0.17 6.72
N THR A 176 15.08 -1.16 6.70
CA THR A 176 15.45 -2.03 7.83
C THR A 176 16.94 -2.08 8.13
N ARG A 177 17.82 -1.76 7.17
CA ARG A 177 19.29 -1.72 7.37
C ARG A 177 19.76 -0.76 8.46
N SER A 178 18.94 0.25 8.77
CA SER A 178 19.25 1.27 9.78
C SER A 178 18.56 1.05 11.13
N MET A 179 17.77 -0.02 11.26
CA MET A 179 17.01 -0.29 12.49
C MET A 179 17.86 -1.00 13.53
N ASP A 180 17.67 -0.62 14.79
CA ASP A 180 18.15 -1.41 15.92
C ASP A 180 17.27 -2.66 16.15
N SER A 181 17.70 -3.55 17.05
CA SER A 181 17.00 -4.81 17.33
C SER A 181 15.54 -4.61 17.79
N SER A 182 15.28 -3.61 18.64
CA SER A 182 13.93 -3.32 19.12
C SER A 182 13.05 -2.77 18.01
N GLN A 183 13.59 -1.83 17.21
CA GLN A 183 12.89 -1.27 16.06
C GLN A 183 12.55 -2.32 15.01
N TYR A 184 13.48 -3.24 14.74
CA TYR A 184 13.27 -4.32 13.80
C TYR A 184 12.20 -5.31 14.29
N SER A 185 12.14 -5.59 15.59
CA SER A 185 11.07 -6.39 16.20
C SER A 185 9.70 -5.74 16.00
N ASP A 186 9.56 -4.46 16.36
CA ASP A 186 8.32 -3.68 16.17
C ASP A 186 7.89 -3.67 14.69
N PHE A 187 8.86 -3.54 13.77
CA PHE A 187 8.62 -3.57 12.33
C PHE A 187 8.13 -4.94 11.86
N CYS A 188 8.73 -6.03 12.34
CA CYS A 188 8.30 -7.39 12.01
C CYS A 188 6.86 -7.66 12.47
N GLU A 189 6.49 -7.25 13.68
CA GLU A 189 5.12 -7.37 14.18
C GLU A 189 4.14 -6.61 13.29
N SER A 190 4.47 -5.36 12.97
CA SER A 190 3.67 -4.49 12.11
C SER A 190 3.49 -5.08 10.70
N ARG A 191 4.56 -5.64 10.12
CA ARG A 191 4.57 -6.26 8.79
C ARG A 191 3.72 -7.52 8.68
N GLN A 192 3.46 -8.18 9.80
CA GLN A 192 2.58 -9.35 9.85
C GLN A 192 1.11 -8.99 10.10
N LEU A 193 0.76 -7.71 10.28
CA LEU A 193 -0.63 -7.31 10.47
C LEU A 193 -1.40 -7.35 9.15
N SER A 194 -2.64 -7.83 9.23
CA SER A 194 -3.60 -7.88 8.13
C SER A 194 -5.00 -7.77 8.71
N PHE A 195 -5.97 -7.41 7.86
CA PHE A 195 -7.38 -7.43 8.25
C PHE A 195 -7.85 -8.84 8.68
N SER A 196 -7.26 -9.91 8.12
CA SER A 196 -7.61 -11.29 8.43
C SER A 196 -7.24 -11.72 9.84
N LYS A 197 -6.21 -11.11 10.47
CA LYS A 197 -5.90 -11.31 11.89
C LYS A 197 -7.03 -10.82 12.81
N LYS A 198 -7.90 -9.93 12.33
CA LYS A 198 -9.08 -9.41 13.05
C LYS A 198 -10.37 -9.66 12.26
N ALA A 199 -10.56 -10.89 11.78
CA ALA A 199 -11.66 -11.25 10.88
C ALA A 199 -13.07 -10.84 11.36
N SER A 200 -13.39 -11.01 12.66
CA SER A 200 -14.68 -10.60 13.22
C SER A 200 -14.87 -9.08 13.16
N LYS A 201 -13.83 -8.32 13.56
CA LYS A 201 -13.81 -6.86 13.46
C LYS A 201 -13.92 -6.39 12.01
N PHE A 202 -13.25 -7.08 11.08
CA PHE A 202 -13.31 -6.76 9.65
C PHE A 202 -14.71 -6.98 9.06
N ARG A 203 -15.40 -8.06 9.46
CA ARG A 203 -16.78 -8.32 9.06
C ARG A 203 -17.74 -7.25 9.58
N GLU A 204 -17.59 -6.85 10.85
CA GLU A 204 -18.39 -5.77 11.45
C GLU A 204 -18.12 -4.43 10.76
N TRP A 205 -16.86 -4.13 10.47
CA TRP A 205 -16.43 -2.89 9.81
C TRP A 205 -16.97 -2.73 8.39
N LEU A 206 -17.02 -3.82 7.60
CA LEU A 206 -17.63 -3.79 6.27
C LEU A 206 -19.15 -3.69 6.30
N ASP A 207 -19.79 -4.02 7.43
CA ASP A 207 -21.24 -4.05 7.61
C ASP A 207 -22.02 -4.59 6.39
N CYS A 208 -21.84 -5.87 6.09
CA CYS A 208 -22.55 -6.52 4.98
C CYS A 208 -24.06 -6.75 5.26
N SER A 209 -24.67 -6.03 6.21
CA SER A 209 -26.07 -6.23 6.59
C SER A 209 -27.05 -5.76 5.50
N SER A 210 -26.66 -4.76 4.71
CA SER A 210 -27.46 -4.20 3.61
C SER A 210 -27.40 -5.01 2.32
N LEU A 211 -26.52 -6.01 2.22
CA LEU A 211 -26.37 -6.84 1.02
C LEU A 211 -27.39 -7.99 1.02
N ASP A 212 -28.13 -8.12 -0.08
CA ASP A 212 -29.04 -9.24 -0.32
C ASP A 212 -28.30 -10.59 -0.32
N VAL A 213 -27.06 -10.58 -0.82
CA VAL A 213 -26.20 -11.75 -0.94
C VAL A 213 -24.90 -11.49 -0.20
N LYS A 214 -24.58 -12.36 0.77
CA LYS A 214 -23.40 -12.19 1.63
C LYS A 214 -22.17 -12.94 1.10
N PRO A 215 -20.95 -12.41 1.31
CA PRO A 215 -19.72 -13.12 0.99
C PRO A 215 -19.49 -14.33 1.88
N ASN A 216 -19.09 -15.44 1.26
CA ASN A 216 -18.66 -16.64 1.99
C ASN A 216 -17.29 -16.42 2.66
N ALA A 217 -16.82 -17.40 3.44
CA ALA A 217 -15.56 -17.30 4.18
C ALA A 217 -14.34 -17.03 3.27
N VAL A 218 -14.27 -17.69 2.12
CA VAL A 218 -13.17 -17.53 1.16
C VAL A 218 -13.22 -16.14 0.49
N SER A 219 -14.42 -15.64 0.17
CA SER A 219 -14.62 -14.29 -0.34
C SER A 219 -14.22 -13.23 0.69
N MET A 220 -14.55 -13.42 1.98
CA MET A 220 -14.08 -12.54 3.07
C MET A 220 -12.56 -12.54 3.22
N GLU A 221 -11.95 -13.71 3.07
CA GLU A 221 -10.51 -13.90 3.02
C GLU A 221 -9.84 -13.15 1.85
N ILE A 222 -10.47 -13.13 0.66
CA ILE A 222 -10.02 -12.35 -0.50
C ILE A 222 -10.18 -10.85 -0.24
N LEU A 223 -11.34 -10.42 0.28
CA LEU A 223 -11.61 -9.02 0.61
C LEU A 223 -10.60 -8.46 1.61
N SER A 224 -10.24 -9.24 2.63
CA SER A 224 -9.20 -8.86 3.58
C SER A 224 -7.84 -8.64 2.92
N TYR A 225 -7.50 -9.43 1.91
CA TYR A 225 -6.25 -9.26 1.17
C TYR A 225 -6.31 -8.03 0.28
N LEU A 226 -7.41 -7.83 -0.45
CA LEU A 226 -7.61 -6.67 -1.31
C LEU A 226 -7.63 -5.36 -0.52
N ALA A 227 -8.16 -5.39 0.72
CA ALA A 227 -8.08 -4.27 1.65
C ALA A 227 -6.63 -3.88 1.94
N TYR A 228 -5.79 -4.86 2.32
CA TYR A 228 -4.37 -4.63 2.57
C TYR A 228 -3.64 -4.13 1.32
N GLU A 229 -3.89 -4.73 0.15
CA GLU A 229 -3.29 -4.27 -1.11
C GLU A 229 -3.71 -2.86 -1.49
N THR A 230 -4.94 -2.46 -1.17
CA THR A 230 -5.42 -1.10 -1.40
C THR A 230 -4.68 -0.11 -0.50
N VAL A 231 -4.49 -0.43 0.79
CA VAL A 231 -3.64 0.36 1.70
C VAL A 231 -2.22 0.48 1.14
N ALA A 232 -1.61 -0.64 0.75
CA ALA A 232 -0.26 -0.67 0.19
C ALA A 232 -0.12 0.23 -1.04
N GLN A 233 -1.11 0.17 -1.95
CA GLN A 233 -1.10 1.00 -3.14
C GLN A 233 -1.26 2.49 -2.83
N ILE A 234 -2.12 2.85 -1.87
CA ILE A 234 -2.28 4.25 -1.44
C ILE A 234 -0.97 4.76 -0.83
N VAL A 235 -0.31 3.95 0.01
CA VAL A 235 0.99 4.31 0.62
C VAL A 235 2.08 4.48 -0.45
N ASP A 236 2.22 3.55 -1.40
CA ASP A 236 3.21 3.67 -2.48
C ASP A 236 3.03 4.97 -3.28
N LEU A 237 1.78 5.30 -3.66
CA LEU A 237 1.48 6.52 -4.41
C LEU A 237 1.68 7.79 -3.58
N ALA A 238 1.38 7.73 -2.28
CA ALA A 238 1.60 8.87 -1.39
C ALA A 238 3.09 9.13 -1.12
N LEU A 239 3.92 8.07 -1.05
CA LEU A 239 5.38 8.19 -0.98
C LEU A 239 5.95 8.82 -2.27
N LEU A 240 5.43 8.41 -3.43
CA LEU A 240 5.79 9.01 -4.72
C LEU A 240 5.44 10.50 -4.76
N VAL A 241 4.20 10.86 -4.41
CA VAL A 241 3.77 12.26 -4.34
C VAL A 241 4.59 13.07 -3.35
N LYS A 242 4.89 12.50 -2.18
CA LYS A 242 5.73 13.14 -1.16
C LYS A 242 7.11 13.46 -1.72
N GLN A 243 7.73 12.52 -2.44
CA GLN A 243 9.03 12.73 -3.08
C GLN A 243 8.98 13.81 -4.16
N ASP A 244 7.90 13.87 -4.95
CA ASP A 244 7.68 14.91 -5.95
C ASP A 244 7.48 16.30 -5.33
N MET A 245 6.87 16.37 -4.13
CA MET A 245 6.61 17.61 -3.42
C MET A 245 7.79 18.12 -2.59
N THR A 246 8.78 17.27 -2.28
CA THR A 246 9.99 17.72 -1.60
C THR A 246 10.85 18.54 -2.58
N PRO A 247 11.05 19.85 -2.34
CA PRO A 247 11.86 20.68 -3.23
C PRO A 247 13.29 20.16 -3.23
N LYS A 248 13.79 19.71 -4.39
CA LYS A 248 15.20 19.37 -4.55
C LYS A 248 15.99 20.68 -4.55
N THR A 249 16.66 20.98 -3.44
CA THR A 249 17.60 22.11 -3.36
C THR A 249 18.64 21.99 -4.48
N GLY A 250 18.53 22.81 -5.51
CA GLY A 250 19.51 22.90 -6.60
C GLY A 250 18.99 22.72 -8.03
N ASP A 251 17.73 22.33 -8.25
CA ASP A 251 17.19 22.18 -9.62
C ASP A 251 15.79 22.83 -9.76
N PRO A 252 15.70 24.05 -10.36
CA PRO A 252 14.42 24.71 -10.67
C PRO A 252 13.50 23.87 -11.56
N PHE A 253 14.02 22.89 -12.30
CA PHE A 253 13.29 22.02 -13.22
C PHE A 253 13.13 20.59 -12.71
N GLY A 254 13.52 20.28 -11.48
CA GLY A 254 13.47 18.91 -10.93
C GLY A 254 12.06 18.30 -10.88
N HIS A 255 11.03 19.16 -10.89
CA HIS A 255 9.61 18.79 -10.94
C HIS A 255 9.14 18.37 -12.36
N ALA A 256 9.88 18.73 -13.42
CA ALA A 256 9.52 18.47 -14.81
C ALA A 256 9.91 17.05 -15.29
N ILE A 257 10.77 16.33 -14.55
CA ILE A 257 11.28 15.00 -14.93
C ILE A 257 10.34 13.86 -14.47
N SER A 258 9.23 14.16 -13.79
CA SER A 258 8.25 13.14 -13.33
C SER A 258 7.43 12.49 -14.47
N ALA A 259 7.71 12.82 -15.74
CA ALA A 259 7.18 12.10 -16.89
C ALA A 259 8.01 10.85 -17.26
N THR A 260 9.26 10.74 -16.80
CA THR A 260 10.17 9.66 -17.24
C THR A 260 10.08 8.40 -16.37
N PHE A 261 9.39 8.44 -15.22
CA PHE A 261 9.11 7.23 -14.42
C PHE A 261 8.09 6.29 -15.09
N PHE A 262 7.35 6.79 -16.10
CA PHE A 262 6.50 5.94 -16.94
C PHE A 262 7.30 5.07 -17.92
N HIS A 263 8.60 5.33 -18.12
CA HIS A 263 9.42 4.57 -19.06
C HIS A 263 9.61 3.11 -18.59
N THR A 264 9.77 2.88 -17.29
CA THR A 264 9.89 1.52 -16.71
C THR A 264 8.57 0.75 -16.73
N LEU A 265 7.43 1.45 -16.76
CA LEU A 265 6.10 0.82 -16.87
C LEU A 265 5.61 0.66 -18.31
N HIS A 266 6.30 1.22 -19.32
CA HIS A 266 5.84 1.25 -20.71
C HIS A 266 6.78 0.57 -21.74
N ILE A 267 8.08 0.37 -21.46
CA ILE A 267 8.99 -0.28 -22.44
C ILE A 267 8.61 -1.74 -22.75
N SER A 268 7.92 -2.48 -21.88
CA SER A 268 7.69 -3.91 -22.16
C SER A 268 6.66 -4.19 -23.26
N LEU A 269 6.04 -3.17 -23.87
CA LEU A 269 5.03 -3.29 -24.92
C LEU A 269 5.51 -2.94 -26.34
N ALA A 270 6.77 -2.53 -26.52
CA ALA A 270 7.26 -2.03 -27.82
C ALA A 270 8.56 -2.67 -28.35
N VAL A 271 9.13 -3.70 -27.71
CA VAL A 271 10.31 -4.40 -28.25
C VAL A 271 9.99 -5.87 -28.48
N SER A 272 9.16 -6.11 -29.50
CA SER A 272 9.10 -7.38 -30.20
C SER A 272 9.11 -7.07 -31.69
N THR A 273 10.30 -6.71 -32.20
CA THR A 273 10.78 -6.94 -33.58
C THR A 273 12.10 -6.20 -33.79
N LYS A 274 13.22 -6.94 -33.65
CA LYS A 274 14.30 -7.12 -34.66
C LYS A 274 15.63 -7.40 -33.96
N ARG A 275 16.18 -8.57 -34.25
CA ARG A 275 17.54 -9.03 -33.93
C ARG A 275 18.56 -8.40 -34.90
N GLU A 276 19.81 -8.37 -34.42
CA GLU A 276 21.10 -8.25 -35.14
C GLU A 276 21.46 -6.84 -35.67
N THR A 277 22.70 -6.33 -35.53
CA THR A 277 24.02 -6.99 -35.74
C THR A 277 25.16 -6.34 -34.93
N GLU A 278 26.28 -7.06 -34.83
CA GLU A 278 27.58 -6.81 -34.15
C GLU A 278 28.35 -5.49 -34.46
N SER A 279 29.19 -5.11 -33.48
CA SER A 279 30.44 -4.30 -33.41
C SER A 279 31.31 -4.14 -34.69
N PRO A 280 32.36 -3.25 -34.77
CA PRO A 280 33.23 -2.76 -33.67
C PRO A 280 33.81 -1.32 -33.73
N GLU A 281 34.32 -0.93 -32.54
CA GLU A 281 35.52 -0.14 -32.20
C GLU A 281 36.34 0.53 -33.32
N ASN A 282 36.58 1.85 -33.18
CA ASN A 282 37.72 2.56 -33.77
C ASN A 282 38.02 3.88 -33.01
N THR A 283 39.11 3.88 -32.24
CA THR A 283 39.96 5.06 -32.00
C THR A 283 41.16 4.91 -32.95
N PRO A 284 41.88 5.97 -33.42
CA PRO A 284 42.99 6.53 -32.63
C PRO A 284 43.35 8.02 -33.04
N PRO A 285 44.59 8.57 -32.88
CA PRO A 285 44.90 9.64 -31.91
C PRO A 285 45.62 10.88 -32.51
N SER A 286 46.02 11.89 -31.69
CA SER A 286 47.33 12.59 -31.75
C SER A 286 47.47 13.75 -30.72
N THR A 287 48.64 13.76 -30.06
CA THR A 287 49.26 14.68 -29.06
C THR A 287 50.03 15.83 -29.77
N PRO A 288 51.02 16.59 -29.20
CA PRO A 288 51.34 17.06 -27.82
C PRO A 288 51.71 18.59 -27.75
N SER A 289 51.95 19.15 -26.55
CA SER A 289 53.06 20.10 -26.25
C SER A 289 53.13 20.47 -24.75
N GLY A 290 54.29 20.25 -24.11
CA GLY A 290 54.66 20.73 -22.76
C GLY A 290 55.31 22.14 -22.79
N PRO A 291 56.16 22.57 -21.81
CA PRO A 291 56.79 21.80 -20.72
C PRO A 291 56.83 22.43 -19.29
N LEU A 292 57.01 21.54 -18.30
CA LEU A 292 57.90 21.54 -17.10
C LEU A 292 58.07 22.76 -16.16
N SER A 293 57.84 22.54 -14.86
CA SER A 293 58.92 22.54 -13.83
C SER A 293 58.53 21.91 -12.48
N SER A 294 59.42 21.06 -11.97
CA SER A 294 59.72 20.58 -10.59
C SER A 294 59.08 21.29 -9.38
N GLY A 295 58.84 20.70 -8.21
CA GLY A 295 59.30 19.47 -7.56
C GLY A 295 59.25 19.64 -6.02
N HIS A 296 59.44 18.54 -5.29
CA HIS A 296 59.67 18.40 -3.83
C HIS A 296 58.50 18.24 -2.83
N GLN A 297 58.32 16.98 -2.43
CA GLN A 297 58.32 16.44 -1.06
C GLN A 297 58.32 17.43 0.12
N SER A 298 57.43 17.22 1.09
CA SER A 298 57.83 16.65 2.41
C SER A 298 56.65 16.58 3.40
N LYS A 299 56.80 15.58 4.27
CA LYS A 299 55.98 15.08 5.37
C LYS A 299 55.99 16.05 6.57
N LEU A 300 54.97 15.98 7.44
CA LEU A 300 55.02 15.88 8.93
C LEU A 300 53.62 16.21 9.50
N HIS A 301 52.91 15.22 10.06
CA HIS A 301 52.69 14.97 11.50
C HIS A 301 52.13 16.15 12.33
N SER A 302 50.94 15.96 12.90
CA SER A 302 50.62 16.47 14.25
C SER A 302 49.71 15.48 14.98
N MET A 303 50.17 15.05 16.15
CA MET A 303 49.53 14.10 17.06
C MET A 303 48.43 14.78 17.87
N ALA A 304 47.31 14.09 18.04
CA ALA A 304 46.35 14.34 19.10
C ALA A 304 46.53 13.27 20.19
N GLN A 305 46.81 13.69 21.42
CA GLN A 305 46.64 12.88 22.62
C GLN A 305 46.15 13.76 23.77
N GLY A 306 45.06 13.32 24.41
CA GLY A 306 44.50 13.89 25.62
C GLY A 306 43.55 12.90 26.30
N ASN A 307 44.10 12.07 27.18
CA ASN A 307 43.45 11.33 28.27
C ASN A 307 44.07 11.91 29.56
N GLY A 308 43.49 12.05 30.75
CA GLY A 308 42.23 11.64 31.39
C GLY A 308 42.38 11.82 32.93
N SER A 309 41.26 12.08 33.64
CA SER A 309 41.03 11.98 35.12
C SER A 309 41.80 12.96 36.05
N LEU A 310 41.30 13.47 37.19
CA LEU A 310 40.52 12.89 38.30
C LEU A 310 39.64 13.93 39.05
N SER A 311 38.54 13.39 39.59
CA SER A 311 37.59 13.72 40.67
C SER A 311 37.82 14.88 41.68
N GLN A 312 36.73 15.59 42.01
CA GLN A 312 36.37 15.91 43.41
C GLN A 312 34.87 16.29 43.58
N ASP A 313 34.37 16.00 44.79
CA ASP A 313 32.99 15.94 45.28
C ASP A 313 32.16 17.25 45.28
N SER A 314 30.84 17.13 45.24
CA SER A 314 29.94 17.44 46.39
C SER A 314 28.48 17.68 45.98
N SER A 315 27.60 17.22 46.86
CA SER A 315 26.14 17.20 46.78
C SER A 315 25.45 18.56 47.03
N SER A 316 24.35 18.85 46.35
CA SER A 316 23.12 19.39 47.00
C SER A 316 21.89 19.39 46.07
N LYS A 317 20.76 18.93 46.62
CA LYS A 317 19.42 18.97 46.04
C LYS A 317 18.87 20.41 46.04
N THR A 318 18.23 20.85 44.96
CA THR A 318 17.12 21.83 45.06
C THR A 318 16.02 21.54 44.04
N LYS A 319 14.79 21.35 44.52
CA LYS A 319 13.53 21.31 43.77
C LYS A 319 13.13 22.74 43.38
N GLN A 320 12.75 22.99 42.12
CA GLN A 320 11.79 24.06 41.80
C GLN A 320 10.81 23.63 40.69
N ARG A 321 9.52 23.83 40.98
CA ARG A 321 8.37 23.60 40.10
C ARG A 321 8.10 24.84 39.22
N LYS A 322 7.78 24.56 37.95
CA LYS A 322 6.74 25.17 37.10
C LYS A 322 6.87 26.66 36.73
N ARG A 323 7.11 26.91 35.43
CA ARG A 323 6.44 27.99 34.69
C ARG A 323 6.15 27.56 33.24
N LYS A 324 4.86 27.58 32.91
CA LYS A 324 4.28 27.40 31.57
C LYS A 324 4.62 28.67 30.77
N LYS A 325 5.43 28.55 29.72
CA LYS A 325 5.64 29.62 28.73
C LYS A 325 5.00 29.17 27.42
N SER A 326 3.80 29.71 27.16
CA SER A 326 3.20 29.72 25.85
C SER A 326 4.07 30.60 24.96
N ALA A 327 4.74 30.01 23.98
CA ALA A 327 5.35 30.74 22.87
C ALA A 327 4.75 30.14 21.61
N ALA A 328 3.84 30.91 20.99
CA ALA A 328 3.47 30.70 19.61
C ALA A 328 4.73 30.95 18.78
N ALA A 329 5.36 29.87 18.35
CA ALA A 329 6.38 29.91 17.31
C ALA A 329 5.71 29.35 16.06
N CYS A 330 5.46 30.23 15.09
CA CYS A 330 5.44 29.84 13.68
C CYS A 330 6.83 29.30 13.36
N GLY A 331 7.06 28.02 13.69
CA GLY A 331 8.22 27.28 13.22
C GLY A 331 7.90 26.79 11.82
N ALA A 332 8.79 27.07 10.87
CA ALA A 332 8.83 26.31 9.63
C ALA A 332 8.73 24.83 9.98
N GLU A 333 7.66 24.16 9.55
CA GLU A 333 7.43 22.76 9.85
C GLU A 333 8.68 21.99 9.42
N ALA A 334 9.38 21.39 10.37
CA ALA A 334 10.36 20.36 10.06
C ALA A 334 9.61 19.36 9.20
N GLN A 335 9.98 19.23 7.92
CA GLN A 335 9.26 18.41 6.95
C GLN A 335 9.02 17.03 7.58
N SER A 336 7.77 16.80 7.99
CA SER A 336 7.46 15.62 8.79
C SER A 336 7.78 14.39 7.94
N SER A 337 8.57 13.47 8.49
CA SER A 337 8.90 12.22 7.81
C SER A 337 7.66 11.35 7.57
N ALA A 338 6.53 11.65 8.23
CA ALA A 338 5.25 10.99 8.01
C ALA A 338 4.57 11.40 6.69
N ILE A 339 3.77 10.51 6.13
CA ILE A 339 2.84 10.82 5.05
C ILE A 339 1.74 11.75 5.59
N GLN A 340 1.60 12.92 4.96
CA GLN A 340 0.57 13.91 5.28
C GLN A 340 -0.74 13.58 4.53
N PRO A 341 -1.91 14.00 5.05
CA PRO A 341 -3.18 13.86 4.34
C PRO A 341 -3.16 14.53 2.96
N ALA A 342 -2.37 15.59 2.76
CA ALA A 342 -2.19 16.26 1.48
C ALA A 342 -1.55 15.34 0.41
N HIS A 343 -0.60 14.48 0.79
CA HIS A 343 0.00 13.52 -0.14
C HIS A 343 -1.02 12.48 -0.60
N ILE A 344 -1.91 12.04 0.30
CA ILE A 344 -3.00 11.12 -0.02
C ILE A 344 -3.98 11.77 -0.99
N ARG A 345 -4.48 12.98 -0.68
CA ARG A 345 -5.41 13.72 -1.55
C ARG A 345 -4.83 13.93 -2.95
N GLU A 346 -3.57 14.31 -3.03
CA GLU A 346 -2.89 14.50 -4.31
C GLU A 346 -2.66 13.15 -5.05
N ALA A 347 -2.36 12.07 -4.34
CA ALA A 347 -2.27 10.73 -4.92
C ALA A 347 -3.63 10.29 -5.50
N ILE A 348 -4.74 10.54 -4.81
CA ILE A 348 -6.09 10.32 -5.34
C ILE A 348 -6.31 11.19 -6.59
N ARG A 349 -5.97 12.48 -6.53
CA ARG A 349 -6.14 13.40 -7.67
C ARG A 349 -5.46 12.89 -8.93
N ARG A 350 -4.20 12.48 -8.83
CA ARG A 350 -3.36 12.03 -9.95
C ARG A 350 -3.68 10.60 -10.40
N TYR A 351 -3.94 9.70 -9.45
CA TYR A 351 -3.85 8.26 -9.67
C TYR A 351 -5.10 7.47 -9.23
N SER A 352 -6.25 8.11 -8.97
CA SER A 352 -7.48 7.40 -8.56
C SER A 352 -7.82 6.22 -9.49
N HIS A 353 -7.60 6.36 -10.80
CA HIS A 353 -7.82 5.33 -11.81
C HIS A 353 -6.91 4.10 -11.69
N LYS A 354 -5.90 4.13 -10.83
CA LYS A 354 -5.02 3.00 -10.53
C LYS A 354 -5.33 2.37 -9.18
N ILE A 355 -6.06 3.05 -8.30
CA ILE A 355 -6.28 2.67 -6.90
C ILE A 355 -7.43 1.66 -6.78
N GLY A 356 -7.22 0.67 -5.91
CA GLY A 356 -8.25 -0.29 -5.52
C GLY A 356 -8.33 -1.53 -6.42
N PRO A 357 -9.19 -2.49 -6.05
CA PRO A 357 -9.29 -3.78 -6.73
C PRO A 357 -9.91 -3.67 -8.14
N LEU A 358 -10.71 -2.62 -8.40
CA LEU A 358 -11.45 -2.43 -9.66
C LEU A 358 -10.92 -1.27 -10.53
N SER A 359 -9.68 -0.86 -10.32
CA SER A 359 -9.09 0.31 -10.98
C SER A 359 -9.29 0.39 -12.52
N PRO A 360 -9.29 -0.72 -13.30
CA PRO A 360 -9.56 -0.65 -14.74
C PRO A 360 -11.02 -0.32 -15.13
N PHE A 361 -11.97 -0.35 -14.20
CA PHE A 361 -13.41 -0.16 -14.44
C PHE A 361 -13.92 1.24 -14.04
N SER A 362 -13.08 2.06 -13.42
CA SER A 362 -13.54 3.15 -12.56
C SER A 362 -13.76 4.50 -13.26
N VAL A 363 -14.16 4.60 -14.54
CA VAL A 363 -14.41 5.94 -15.13
C VAL A 363 -15.53 6.69 -14.39
N ARG A 364 -16.59 5.98 -13.94
CA ARG A 364 -17.68 6.56 -13.12
C ARG A 364 -17.36 6.64 -11.62
N ASN A 365 -16.76 5.61 -11.02
CA ASN A 365 -16.43 5.61 -9.59
C ASN A 365 -15.30 6.59 -9.24
N ASN A 366 -14.38 6.88 -10.16
CA ASN A 366 -13.37 7.92 -9.97
C ASN A 366 -13.96 9.31 -9.79
N ARG A 367 -15.16 9.59 -10.31
CA ARG A 367 -15.81 10.89 -10.13
C ARG A 367 -16.32 11.05 -8.71
N ALA A 368 -16.99 10.04 -8.15
CA ALA A 368 -17.47 10.05 -6.77
C ALA A 368 -16.32 10.14 -5.76
N VAL A 369 -15.23 9.40 -5.97
CA VAL A 369 -14.04 9.50 -5.10
C VAL A 369 -13.36 10.88 -5.26
N LYS A 370 -13.28 11.44 -6.47
CA LYS A 370 -12.74 12.79 -6.65
C LYS A 370 -13.63 13.85 -6.01
N GLU A 371 -14.95 13.76 -6.12
CA GLU A 371 -15.91 14.72 -5.53
C GLU A 371 -15.97 14.63 -4.00
N LEU A 372 -15.60 13.50 -3.40
CA LEU A 372 -15.58 13.32 -1.94
C LEU A 372 -14.28 13.77 -1.27
N TYR A 373 -13.15 13.72 -1.98
CA TYR A 373 -11.82 13.89 -1.38
C TYR A 373 -10.96 15.01 -2.01
N LEU A 374 -11.45 15.68 -3.06
CA LEU A 374 -10.88 16.90 -3.65
C LEU A 374 -11.91 18.01 -3.57
#